data_AF-A0A522LBZ2-F1
#
_entry.id   AF-A0A522LBZ2-F1
#
_cell.length_a   1.000
_cell.length_b   1.000
_cell.length_c   1.000
_cell.angle_alpha   90.00
_cell.angle_beta   90.00
_cell.angle_gamma   90.00
#
_symmetry.space_group_name_H-M   'P 1'
#
loop_
_entity.id
_entity.type
_entity.pdbx_description
1 polymer ?
#
loop_
_entity_poly.entity_id
_entity_poly.type
_entity_poly.pdbx_seq_one_letter_code
_entity_poly.pdbx_strand_id
1 'polypeptide(L)'
;MREHLGFLRTSSTAVKVAAWIFLCLGIMGGVSLLLGLVPGNPRWMGLIVLAIYAFLFFFLYLIAKIADLLTRMINEIHEIKNK
;
A
#
# COMPACT_ATOMS: atom_id res chain seq x y z
N MET A 1 -27.06 -7.38 2.24
CA MET A 1 -25.83 -8.18 1.93
C MET A 1 -24.90 -7.55 0.87
N ARG A 2 -25.36 -6.67 -0.03
CA ARG A 2 -24.48 -5.90 -0.95
C ARG A 2 -23.46 -4.99 -0.23
N GLU A 3 -23.72 -4.62 1.02
CA GLU A 3 -22.87 -3.73 1.83
C GLU A 3 -21.54 -4.38 2.25
N HIS A 4 -21.49 -5.69 2.53
CA HIS A 4 -20.25 -6.36 2.96
C HIS A 4 -19.20 -6.45 1.83
N LEU A 5 -19.64 -6.58 0.58
CA LEU A 5 -18.76 -6.55 -0.60
C LEU A 5 -18.30 -5.11 -0.92
N GLY A 6 -19.16 -4.12 -0.67
CA GLY A 6 -18.78 -2.70 -0.72
C GLY A 6 -17.71 -2.36 0.31
N PHE A 7 -17.76 -2.96 1.51
CA PHE A 7 -16.78 -2.77 2.58
C PHE A 7 -15.40 -3.31 2.21
N LEU A 8 -15.32 -4.48 1.57
CA LEU A 8 -14.06 -5.08 1.09
C LEU A 8 -13.42 -4.27 -0.05
N ARG A 9 -14.23 -3.70 -0.94
CA ARG A 9 -13.74 -2.83 -2.01
C ARG A 9 -13.26 -1.47 -1.46
N THR A 10 -13.96 -0.94 -0.47
CA THR A 10 -13.59 0.29 0.23
C THR A 10 -12.31 0.07 1.05
N SER A 11 -12.17 -1.08 1.72
CA SER A 11 -10.96 -1.41 2.47
C SER A 11 -9.74 -1.63 1.57
N SER A 12 -9.90 -2.27 0.40
CA SER A 12 -8.83 -2.36 -0.61
C SER A 12 -8.38 -0.97 -1.10
N THR A 13 -9.34 -0.07 -1.32
CA THR A 13 -9.04 1.31 -1.70
C THR A 13 -8.32 2.06 -0.58
N ALA A 14 -8.74 1.87 0.68
CA ALA A 14 -8.09 2.45 1.85
C ALA A 14 -6.63 1.96 2.01
N VAL A 15 -6.38 0.66 1.83
CA VAL A 15 -5.01 0.11 1.87
C VAL A 15 -4.15 0.69 0.74
N LYS A 16 -4.74 0.87 -0.46
CA LYS A 16 -4.04 1.51 -1.57
C LYS A 16 -3.68 2.97 -1.26
N VAL A 17 -4.62 3.74 -0.69
CA VAL A 17 -4.38 5.13 -0.27
C VAL A 17 -3.32 5.19 0.83
N ALA A 18 -3.39 4.30 1.83
CA ALA A 18 -2.39 4.20 2.88
C ALA A 18 -1.00 3.89 2.31
N ALA A 19 -0.90 2.98 1.33
CA ALA A 19 0.36 2.70 0.64
C ALA A 19 0.92 3.98 -0.02
N TRP A 20 0.10 4.73 -0.76
CA TRP A 20 0.54 6.00 -1.36
C TRP A 20 1.02 7.02 -0.33
N ILE A 21 0.38 7.12 0.83
CA ILE A 21 0.82 8.00 1.94
C ILE A 21 2.20 7.56 2.45
N PHE A 22 2.40 6.26 2.70
CA PHE A 22 3.69 5.73 3.12
C PHE A 22 4.78 5.96 2.07
N LEU A 23 4.47 5.83 0.78
CA LEU A 23 5.42 6.13 -0.30
C LEU A 23 5.84 7.61 -0.27
N CYS A 24 4.88 8.53 -0.20
CA CYS A 24 5.17 9.96 -0.16
C CYS A 24 6.03 10.33 1.05
N LEU A 25 5.70 9.80 2.23
CA LEU A 25 6.51 10.01 3.44
C LEU A 25 7.91 9.42 3.32
N GLY A 26 8.02 8.20 2.77
CA GLY A 26 9.30 7.54 2.53
C GLY A 26 10.20 8.28 1.54
N ILE A 27 9.62 8.83 0.46
CA ILE A 27 10.35 9.64 -0.51
C ILE A 27 10.79 10.95 0.13
N MET A 28 9.90 11.69 0.80
CA MET A 28 10.27 12.95 1.47
C MET A 28 11.35 12.74 2.53
N GLY A 29 11.19 11.71 3.38
CA GLY A 29 12.16 11.36 4.42
C GLY A 29 13.50 10.91 3.84
N GLY A 30 13.50 9.98 2.90
CA GLY A 30 14.73 9.49 2.27
C GLY A 30 15.46 10.56 1.47
N VAL A 31 14.74 11.42 0.73
CA VAL A 31 15.33 12.55 -0.01
C VAL A 31 15.90 13.58 0.96
N SER A 32 15.24 13.88 2.09
CA SER A 32 15.78 14.81 3.09
C SER A 32 17.09 14.32 3.71
N LEU A 33 17.22 13.01 3.93
CA LEU A 33 18.45 12.37 4.41
C LEU A 33 19.55 12.35 3.34
N LEU A 34 19.20 12.10 2.07
CA LEU A 34 20.16 12.13 0.95
C LEU A 34 20.72 13.54 0.70
N LEU A 35 19.88 14.57 0.82
CA LEU A 35 20.29 15.98 0.71
C LEU A 35 21.11 16.46 1.91
N GLY A 36 21.23 15.65 2.97
CA GLY A 36 21.98 16.02 4.16
C GLY A 36 21.33 17.15 4.97
N LEU A 37 20.02 17.36 4.80
CA LEU A 37 19.24 18.35 5.56
C LEU A 37 19.12 17.97 7.04
N VAL A 38 19.39 16.71 7.39
CA VAL A 38 19.41 16.20 8.76
C VAL A 38 20.87 16.07 9.24
N PRO A 39 21.38 17.01 10.04
CA PRO A 39 22.74 16.91 10.59
C PRO A 39 22.85 15.70 11.53
N GLY A 40 23.99 14.98 11.46
CA GLY A 40 24.28 13.82 12.31
C GLY A 40 23.93 12.46 11.72
N ASN A 41 23.27 12.40 10.55
CA ASN A 41 22.97 11.12 9.87
C ASN A 41 23.84 10.94 8.62
N PRO A 42 24.41 9.72 8.40
CA PRO A 42 25.13 9.44 7.17
C PRO A 42 24.18 9.43 5.97
N ARG A 43 24.55 10.07 4.85
CA ARG A 43 23.69 10.20 3.65
C ARG A 43 23.22 8.85 3.09
N TRP A 44 24.04 7.81 3.21
CA TRP A 44 23.71 6.44 2.83
C TRP A 44 22.52 5.85 3.62
N MET A 45 22.24 6.37 4.82
CA MET A 45 21.04 6.03 5.60
C MET A 45 19.76 6.38 4.84
N GLY A 46 19.76 7.46 4.05
CA GLY A 46 18.63 7.85 3.22
C GLY A 46 18.29 6.83 2.14
N LEU A 47 19.31 6.16 1.57
CA LEU A 47 19.15 5.06 0.61
C LEU A 47 18.49 3.84 1.25
N ILE A 48 18.90 3.48 2.48
CA ILE A 48 18.32 2.37 3.24
C ILE A 48 16.85 2.68 3.60
N VAL A 49 16.58 3.91 4.06
CA VAL A 49 15.23 4.36 4.39
C VAL A 49 14.34 4.32 3.15
N LEU A 50 14.81 4.83 2.00
CA LEU A 50 14.08 4.73 0.72
C LEU A 50 13.80 3.29 0.33
N ALA A 51 14.78 2.38 0.45
CA ALA A 51 14.60 0.98 0.12
C ALA A 51 13.55 0.30 1.02
N ILE A 52 13.58 0.56 2.33
CA ILE A 52 12.61 0.03 3.30
C ILE A 52 11.20 0.54 3.00
N TYR A 53 11.04 1.84 2.77
CA TYR A 53 9.73 2.43 2.47
C TYR A 53 9.19 1.99 1.11
N ALA A 54 10.06 1.85 0.09
CA ALA A 54 9.67 1.29 -1.20
C ALA A 54 9.22 -0.17 -1.08
N PHE A 55 9.91 -0.97 -0.27
CA PHE A 55 9.53 -2.35 0.02
C PHE A 55 8.16 -2.42 0.73
N LEU A 56 7.96 -1.60 1.77
CA LEU A 56 6.69 -1.46 2.49
C LEU A 56 5.55 -1.05 1.55
N PHE A 57 5.80 -0.10 0.64
CA PHE A 57 4.83 0.30 -0.37
C PHE A 57 4.42 -0.87 -1.26
N PHE A 58 5.40 -1.60 -1.81
CA PHE A 58 5.14 -2.76 -2.66
C PHE A 58 4.37 -3.84 -1.91
N PHE A 59 4.72 -4.08 -0.65
CA PHE A 59 4.06 -5.07 0.20
C PHE A 59 2.59 -4.71 0.45
N LEU A 60 2.30 -3.45 0.84
CA LEU A 60 0.93 -2.98 1.04
C LEU A 60 0.13 -2.97 -0.27
N TYR A 61 0.76 -2.59 -1.37
CA TYR A 61 0.14 -2.64 -2.69
C TYR A 61 -0.25 -4.07 -3.09
N LEU A 62 0.62 -5.04 -2.82
CA LEU A 62 0.36 -6.46 -3.06
C LEU A 62 -0.84 -6.94 -2.24
N ILE A 63 -0.92 -6.58 -0.96
CA ILE A 63 -2.05 -6.90 -0.09
C ILE A 63 -3.35 -6.31 -0.62
N ALA A 64 -3.34 -5.03 -1.03
CA ALA A 64 -4.51 -4.39 -1.64
C ALA A 64 -4.98 -5.15 -2.89
N LYS A 65 -4.03 -5.63 -3.71
CA LYS A 65 -4.31 -6.42 -4.91
C LYS A 65 -4.91 -7.79 -4.60
N ILE A 66 -4.40 -8.47 -3.57
CA ILE A 66 -4.93 -9.76 -3.12
C ILE A 66 -6.37 -9.57 -2.60
N ALA A 67 -6.63 -8.53 -1.82
CA ALA A 67 -7.98 -8.22 -1.33
C ALA A 67 -8.98 -7.93 -2.47
N ASP A 68 -8.54 -7.22 -3.51
CA ASP A 68 -9.35 -6.93 -4.70
C ASP A 68 -9.67 -8.22 -5.49
N LEU A 69 -8.68 -9.10 -5.66
CA LEU A 69 -8.85 -10.44 -6.26
C LEU A 69 -9.82 -11.31 -5.47
N LEU A 70 -9.67 -11.35 -4.14
CA LEU A 70 -10.55 -12.11 -3.24
C LEU A 70 -12.00 -11.64 -3.38
N THR A 71 -12.20 -10.32 -3.44
CA THR A 71 -13.53 -9.71 -3.59
C THR A 71 -14.18 -10.07 -4.93
N ARG A 72 -13.40 -10.08 -6.03
CA ARG A 72 -13.89 -10.54 -7.33
C ARG A 72 -14.31 -12.00 -7.32
N MET A 73 -13.47 -12.87 -6.75
CA MET A 73 -13.78 -14.30 -6.65
C MET A 73 -15.07 -14.56 -5.87
N ILE A 74 -15.27 -13.86 -4.74
CA ILE A 74 -16.50 -13.99 -3.94
C ILE A 74 -17.73 -13.58 -4.76
N ASN A 75 -17.63 -12.50 -5.55
CA ASN A 75 -18.70 -12.06 -6.43
C ASN A 75 -19.03 -13.11 -7.51
N GLU A 76 -18.03 -13.64 -8.21
CA GLU A 76 -18.23 -14.65 -9.25
C GLU A 76 -18.85 -15.93 -8.69
N ILE A 77 -18.36 -16.42 -7.54
CA ILE A 77 -18.92 -17.61 -6.87
C ILE A 77 -20.39 -17.37 -6.48
N HIS A 78 -20.73 -16.16 -6.03
CA HIS A 78 -22.11 -15.84 -5.68
C HIS A 78 -23.02 -15.80 -6.92
N GLU A 79 -22.55 -15.24 -8.02
CA GLU A 79 -23.29 -15.17 -9.29
C GLU A 79 -23.59 -16.56 -9.86
N ILE A 80 -22.63 -17.50 -9.76
CA ILE A 80 -22.83 -18.90 -10.18
C ILE A 80 -23.85 -19.62 -9.28
N LYS A 81 -23.83 -19.34 -7.96
CA LYS A 81 -24.73 -19.99 -6.98
C LYS A 81 -26.19 -19.53 -7.08
N ASN A 82 -26.44 -18.32 -7.60
CA ASN A 82 -27.77 -17.70 -7.61
C ASN A 82 -28.48 -17.82 -8.98
N LYS A 83 -27.97 -18.70 -9.85
CA LYS A 83 -28.51 -19.05 -11.17
C LYS A 83 -29.09 -20.46 -11.11
#